data_AF-A0A645GMJ6-F1
#
_entry.id   AF-A0A645GMJ6-F1
#
_cell.length_a   1.000
_cell.length_b   1.000
_cell.length_c   1.000
_cell.angle_alpha   90.00
_cell.angle_beta   90.00
_cell.angle_gamma   90.00
#
_symmetry.space_group_name_H-M   'P 1'
#
loop_
_entity.id
_entity.type
_entity.pdbx_description
1 polymer ?
#
loop_
_entity_poly.entity_id
_entity_poly.type
_entity_poly.pdbx_seq_one_letter_code
_entity_poly.pdbx_strand_id
1 'polypeptide(L)'
;MTKITDSLYNFGVRKFVFLNGHGGNIGALDAVALNLNRKGALAATFNWWLIAWDLNPAWKGGHGGAEETAAVMAVNPDFVDMNAIEPMVLNDVSENLKATGFKTVEFKGINVNVTRTVRNLTANGWVGPDHPSNATIEWGKEMLEATANYFAEFVNEFSKVKLEK
;
A
#
# COMPACT_ATOMS: atom_id res chain seq x y z
N MET A 1 -14.54 8.94 2.85
CA MET A 1 -13.50 9.69 3.57
C MET A 1 -13.86 11.17 3.78
N THR A 2 -14.25 11.93 2.74
CA THR A 2 -14.63 13.36 2.85
C THR A 2 -15.58 13.70 4.00
N LYS A 3 -16.67 12.92 4.18
CA LYS A 3 -17.63 13.15 5.27
C LYS A 3 -16.97 13.11 6.67
N ILE A 4 -16.03 12.18 6.88
CA ILE A 4 -15.32 12.02 8.15
C ILE A 4 -14.39 13.22 8.38
N THR A 5 -13.57 13.54 7.37
CA THR A 5 -12.60 14.62 7.48
C THR A 5 -13.26 15.99 7.61
N ASP A 6 -14.38 16.23 6.90
CA ASP A 6 -15.15 17.47 7.02
C ASP A 6 -15.82 17.60 8.39
N SER A 7 -16.36 16.49 8.93
CA SER A 7 -16.89 16.50 10.30
C SER A 7 -15.80 16.87 11.31
N LEU A 8 -14.64 16.22 11.26
CA LEU A 8 -13.51 16.51 12.15
C LEU A 8 -12.96 17.93 11.95
N TYR A 9 -12.92 18.40 10.71
CA TYR A 9 -12.53 19.77 10.38
C TYR A 9 -13.49 20.78 11.04
N ASN A 10 -14.80 20.52 11.02
CA ASN A 10 -15.78 21.38 11.68
C ASN A 10 -15.61 21.43 13.21
N PHE A 11 -15.03 20.37 13.81
CA PHE A 11 -14.64 20.34 15.23
C PHE A 11 -13.26 20.95 15.52
N GLY A 12 -12.60 21.55 14.53
CA GLY A 12 -11.34 22.26 14.72
C GLY A 12 -10.09 21.44 14.37
N VAL A 13 -10.22 20.18 13.94
CA VAL A 13 -9.05 19.40 13.45
C VAL A 13 -8.54 20.03 12.15
N ARG A 14 -7.22 20.25 12.06
CA ARG A 14 -6.59 20.85 10.87
C ARG A 14 -5.44 20.03 10.30
N LYS A 15 -5.04 18.96 10.98
CA LYS A 15 -3.97 18.08 10.53
C LYS A 15 -4.47 16.66 10.53
N PHE A 16 -4.27 15.97 9.42
CA PHE A 16 -4.75 14.61 9.19
C PHE A 16 -3.59 13.74 8.73
N VAL A 17 -3.56 12.50 9.20
CA VAL A 17 -2.66 11.48 8.66
C VAL A 17 -3.52 10.25 8.36
N PHE A 18 -3.55 9.85 7.09
CA PHE A 18 -4.23 8.64 6.65
C PHE A 18 -3.23 7.49 6.64
N LEU A 19 -3.33 6.58 7.61
CA LEU A 19 -2.63 5.31 7.54
C LEU A 19 -3.34 4.42 6.51
N ASN A 20 -2.71 4.22 5.36
CA ASN A 20 -3.27 3.48 4.23
C ASN A 20 -2.56 2.14 4.07
N GLY A 21 -3.36 1.09 3.86
CA GLY A 21 -2.87 -0.27 3.58
C GLY A 21 -3.27 -0.81 2.20
N HIS A 22 -3.80 0.04 1.31
CA HIS A 22 -4.21 -0.42 -0.02
C HIS A 22 -3.92 0.63 -1.11
N GLY A 23 -3.12 0.24 -2.11
CA GLY A 23 -2.73 1.13 -3.21
C GLY A 23 -3.89 1.69 -4.04
N GLY A 24 -5.03 0.97 -4.11
CA GLY A 24 -6.24 1.45 -4.79
C GLY A 24 -6.85 2.71 -4.16
N ASN A 25 -6.56 2.98 -2.88
CA ASN A 25 -7.09 4.13 -2.16
C ASN A 25 -6.32 5.43 -2.42
N ILE A 26 -5.08 5.37 -2.95
CA ILE A 26 -4.17 6.52 -3.02
C ILE A 26 -4.82 7.71 -3.72
N GLY A 27 -5.32 7.53 -4.95
CA GLY A 27 -5.93 8.64 -5.69
C GLY A 27 -7.16 9.25 -5.01
N ALA A 28 -7.95 8.44 -4.29
CA ALA A 28 -9.10 8.95 -3.53
C ALA A 28 -8.67 9.71 -2.28
N LEU A 29 -7.63 9.24 -1.58
CA LEU A 29 -7.06 9.91 -0.41
C LEU A 29 -6.39 11.23 -0.81
N ASP A 30 -5.66 11.27 -1.93
CA ASP A 30 -5.04 12.47 -2.46
C ASP A 30 -6.08 13.54 -2.81
N ALA A 31 -7.22 13.15 -3.40
CA ALA A 31 -8.31 14.06 -3.67
C ALA A 31 -8.90 14.67 -2.38
N VAL A 32 -9.02 13.88 -1.31
CA VAL A 32 -9.46 14.37 -0.01
C VAL A 32 -8.41 15.27 0.65
N ALA A 33 -7.14 14.89 0.59
CA ALA A 33 -6.04 15.67 1.12
C ALA A 33 -5.96 17.06 0.45
N LEU A 34 -6.10 17.11 -0.88
CA LEU A 34 -6.15 18.37 -1.63
C LEU A 34 -7.37 19.22 -1.25
N ASN A 35 -8.54 18.62 -1.03
CA ASN A 35 -9.72 19.35 -0.57
C ASN A 35 -9.52 19.94 0.84
N LEU A 36 -8.92 19.18 1.77
CA LEU A 36 -8.55 19.69 3.08
C LEU A 36 -7.54 20.84 2.98
N ASN A 37 -6.56 20.71 2.08
CA ASN A 37 -5.57 21.76 1.86
C ASN A 37 -6.17 23.06 1.35
N ARG A 38 -7.15 22.99 0.43
CA ARG A 38 -7.92 24.17 -0.01
C ARG A 38 -8.71 24.86 1.11
N LYS A 39 -8.97 24.17 2.22
CA LYS A 39 -9.63 24.70 3.42
C LYS A 39 -8.62 25.14 4.51
N GLY A 40 -7.32 25.22 4.21
CA GLY A 40 -6.29 25.58 5.19
C GLY A 40 -5.99 24.47 6.21
N ALA A 41 -6.34 23.21 5.92
CA ALA A 41 -5.86 22.05 6.65
C ALA A 41 -4.65 21.41 5.93
N LEU A 42 -4.02 20.44 6.57
CA LEU A 42 -2.94 19.66 5.98
C LEU A 42 -3.22 18.17 6.20
N ALA A 43 -2.97 17.37 5.17
CA ALA A 43 -3.15 15.94 5.25
C ALA A 43 -1.95 15.21 4.63
N ALA A 44 -1.51 14.14 5.29
CA ALA A 44 -0.52 13.22 4.77
C ALA A 44 -1.16 11.84 4.52
N THR A 45 -0.77 11.17 3.44
CA THR A 45 -1.11 9.77 3.18
C THR A 45 0.11 8.91 3.47
N PHE A 46 0.03 8.09 4.52
CA PHE A 46 1.09 7.18 4.94
C PHE A 46 0.79 5.78 4.39
N ASN A 47 1.44 5.41 3.29
CA ASN A 47 1.34 4.07 2.70
C ASN A 47 2.37 3.16 3.35
N TRP A 48 1.97 2.33 4.31
CA TRP A 48 2.92 1.63 5.19
C TRP A 48 3.93 0.76 4.42
N TRP A 49 3.49 0.08 3.35
CA TRP A 49 4.33 -0.82 2.56
C TRP A 49 5.39 -0.05 1.76
N LEU A 50 5.04 1.11 1.20
CA LEU A 50 6.03 1.96 0.51
C LEU A 50 7.09 2.50 1.48
N ILE A 51 6.71 2.80 2.71
CA ILE A 51 7.66 3.21 3.75
C ILE A 51 8.56 2.03 4.14
N ALA A 52 8.00 0.83 4.31
CA ALA A 52 8.79 -0.38 4.56
C ALA A 52 9.86 -0.60 3.47
N TRP A 53 9.50 -0.40 2.20
CA TRP A 53 10.42 -0.51 1.06
C TRP A 53 11.60 0.46 1.13
N ASP A 54 11.36 1.68 1.59
CA ASP A 54 12.38 2.73 1.70
C ASP A 54 13.24 2.55 2.97
N LEU A 55 12.67 2.02 4.05
CA LEU A 55 13.40 1.66 5.27
C LEU A 55 14.34 0.48 5.03
N ASN A 56 13.88 -0.54 4.32
CA ASN A 56 14.69 -1.69 3.93
C ASN A 56 14.23 -2.24 2.57
N PRO A 57 15.05 -2.09 1.51
CA PRO A 57 14.73 -2.61 0.18
C PRO A 57 14.48 -4.12 0.12
N ALA A 58 14.96 -4.90 1.11
CA ALA A 58 14.69 -6.33 1.20
C ALA A 58 13.22 -6.66 1.54
N TRP A 59 12.46 -5.69 2.06
CA TRP A 59 11.03 -5.84 2.36
C TRP A 59 10.14 -5.50 1.16
N LYS A 60 10.71 -5.12 0.02
CA LYS A 60 9.94 -4.81 -1.20
C LYS A 60 9.13 -6.01 -1.66
N GLY A 61 7.82 -5.83 -1.72
CA GLY A 61 6.90 -6.85 -2.17
C GLY A 61 5.82 -6.38 -3.14
N GLY A 62 4.88 -7.28 -3.38
CA GLY A 62 3.69 -7.07 -4.18
C GLY A 62 2.42 -7.40 -3.39
N HIS A 63 1.31 -7.50 -4.10
CA HIS A 63 0.02 -7.79 -3.50
C HIS A 63 -0.12 -9.27 -3.18
N GLY A 64 -0.53 -9.59 -1.96
CA GLY A 64 -0.58 -10.96 -1.45
C GLY A 64 0.79 -11.65 -1.47
N GLY A 65 1.87 -10.90 -1.70
CA GLY A 65 3.24 -11.39 -1.72
C GLY A 65 3.75 -11.71 -0.32
N ALA A 66 5.03 -12.05 -0.23
CA ALA A 66 5.69 -12.33 1.04
C ALA A 66 5.67 -11.13 2.00
N GLU A 67 5.73 -9.89 1.51
CA GLU A 67 5.64 -8.69 2.36
C GLU A 67 4.31 -8.61 3.11
N GLU A 68 3.18 -8.63 2.38
CA GLU A 68 1.84 -8.57 2.99
C GLU A 68 1.56 -9.84 3.81
N THR A 69 2.02 -11.00 3.36
CA THR A 69 1.88 -12.27 4.09
C THR A 69 2.64 -12.23 5.42
N ALA A 70 3.90 -11.78 5.43
CA ALA A 70 4.71 -11.65 6.63
C ALA A 70 4.07 -10.67 7.62
N ALA A 71 3.55 -9.53 7.15
CA ALA A 71 2.84 -8.58 7.98
C ALA A 71 1.62 -9.22 8.69
N VAL A 72 0.81 -9.99 7.96
CA VAL A 72 -0.33 -10.71 8.55
C VAL A 72 0.13 -11.76 9.56
N MET A 73 1.15 -12.55 9.22
CA MET A 73 1.71 -13.58 10.12
C MET A 73 2.28 -13.00 11.42
N ALA A 74 2.84 -11.79 11.38
CA ALA A 74 3.34 -11.10 12.56
C ALA A 74 2.23 -10.65 13.51
N VAL A 75 1.05 -10.31 12.98
CA VAL A 75 -0.15 -10.00 13.78
C VAL A 75 -0.78 -11.27 14.32
N ASN A 76 -1.06 -12.23 13.44
CA ASN A 76 -1.56 -13.54 13.81
C ASN A 76 -1.24 -14.57 12.70
N PRO A 77 -0.37 -15.56 12.95
CA PRO A 77 -0.03 -16.58 11.96
C PRO A 77 -1.22 -17.45 11.57
N ASP A 78 -2.24 -17.60 12.43
CA ASP A 78 -3.43 -18.41 12.13
C ASP A 78 -4.31 -17.82 11.02
N PHE A 79 -4.06 -16.57 10.61
CA PHE A 79 -4.76 -15.93 9.49
C PHE A 79 -4.17 -16.30 8.11
N VAL A 80 -3.07 -17.04 8.07
CA VAL A 80 -2.42 -17.47 6.83
C VAL A 80 -2.39 -19.00 6.76
N ASP A 81 -3.10 -19.56 5.77
CA ASP A 81 -2.96 -20.96 5.42
C ASP A 81 -1.82 -21.14 4.40
N MET A 82 -0.65 -21.52 4.91
CA MET A 82 0.54 -21.75 4.07
C MET A 82 0.35 -22.87 3.04
N ASN A 83 -0.62 -23.77 3.23
CA ASN A 83 -0.91 -24.85 2.28
C ASN A 83 -1.74 -24.37 1.08
N ALA A 84 -2.34 -23.18 1.15
CA ALA A 84 -3.15 -22.59 0.09
C ALA A 84 -2.34 -21.73 -0.89
N ILE A 85 -1.01 -21.65 -0.71
CA ILE A 85 -0.13 -20.84 -1.57
C ILE A 85 0.02 -21.52 -2.94
N GLU A 86 -0.29 -20.78 -3.99
CA GLU A 86 -0.14 -21.21 -5.38
C GLU A 86 0.88 -20.33 -6.13
N PRO A 87 1.44 -20.78 -7.27
CA PRO A 87 2.27 -19.93 -8.12
C PRO A 87 1.53 -18.69 -8.64
N MET A 88 2.26 -17.62 -8.96
CA MET A 88 1.68 -16.43 -9.58
C MET A 88 1.23 -16.78 -11.01
N VAL A 89 -0.03 -16.50 -11.32
CA VAL A 89 -0.56 -16.68 -12.68
C VAL A 89 -1.12 -15.35 -13.17
N LEU A 90 -0.47 -14.79 -14.20
CA LEU A 90 -0.93 -13.59 -14.88
C LEU A 90 -1.44 -13.92 -16.28
N ASN A 91 -2.59 -13.39 -16.64
CA ASN A 91 -3.15 -13.46 -17.97
C ASN A 91 -2.59 -12.29 -18.80
N ASP A 92 -1.91 -12.64 -19.88
CA ASP A 92 -1.46 -11.67 -20.89
C ASP A 92 -2.66 -11.02 -21.60
N VAL A 93 -2.45 -9.83 -22.16
CA VAL A 93 -3.46 -9.20 -23.03
C VAL A 93 -3.43 -9.81 -24.42
N SER A 94 -2.24 -10.16 -24.91
CA SER A 94 -2.00 -10.89 -26.15
C SER A 94 -0.62 -11.53 -26.12
N GLU A 95 -0.27 -12.30 -27.15
CA GLU A 95 1.06 -12.91 -27.29
C GLU A 95 2.21 -11.89 -27.10
N ASN A 96 2.03 -10.65 -27.60
CA ASN A 96 3.03 -9.58 -27.57
C ASN A 96 2.84 -8.58 -26.42
N LEU A 97 1.79 -8.73 -25.63
CA LEU A 97 1.40 -7.80 -24.58
C LEU A 97 1.36 -8.55 -23.24
N LYS A 98 2.54 -8.67 -22.63
CA LYS A 98 2.77 -9.51 -21.45
C LYS A 98 2.37 -8.80 -20.17
N ALA A 99 1.60 -9.43 -19.30
CA ALA A 99 1.25 -8.84 -18.02
C ALA A 99 2.47 -8.79 -17.09
N THR A 100 2.76 -7.64 -16.49
CA THR A 100 3.90 -7.45 -15.57
C THR A 100 3.49 -7.04 -14.16
N GLY A 101 2.19 -6.80 -13.94
CA GLY A 101 1.65 -6.41 -12.64
C GLY A 101 0.17 -6.06 -12.74
N PHE A 102 -0.37 -5.42 -11.69
CA PHE A 102 -1.79 -5.04 -11.64
C PHE A 102 -2.22 -4.05 -12.71
N LYS A 103 -1.31 -3.16 -13.09
CA LYS A 103 -1.64 -2.02 -13.96
C LYS A 103 -0.84 -2.02 -15.25
N THR A 104 0.15 -2.88 -15.38
CA THR A 104 1.15 -2.77 -16.45
C THR A 104 1.18 -4.00 -17.35
N VAL A 105 1.52 -3.71 -18.60
CA VAL A 105 1.78 -4.69 -19.64
C VAL A 105 3.10 -4.30 -20.30
N GLU A 106 3.99 -5.27 -20.50
CA GLU A 106 5.20 -5.07 -21.27
C GLU A 106 4.89 -5.20 -22.77
N PHE A 107 5.36 -4.22 -23.52
CA PHE A 107 5.41 -4.23 -24.98
C PHE A 107 6.79 -3.80 -25.43
N LYS A 108 7.54 -4.69 -26.09
CA LYS A 108 8.91 -4.43 -26.59
C LYS A 108 9.85 -3.87 -25.50
N GLY A 109 9.81 -4.47 -24.31
CA GLY A 109 10.65 -4.06 -23.17
C GLY A 109 10.20 -2.78 -22.44
N ILE A 110 9.06 -2.20 -22.81
CA ILE A 110 8.50 -1.01 -22.16
C ILE A 110 7.20 -1.36 -21.46
N ASN A 111 7.07 -0.98 -20.20
CA ASN A 111 5.83 -1.14 -19.44
C ASN A 111 4.85 -0.01 -19.75
N VAL A 112 3.64 -0.37 -20.16
CA VAL A 112 2.52 0.54 -20.43
C VAL A 112 1.38 0.23 -19.48
N ASN A 113 0.73 1.29 -18.97
CA ASN A 113 -0.44 1.12 -18.12
C ASN A 113 -1.65 0.63 -18.95
N VAL A 114 -2.19 -0.53 -18.58
CA VAL A 114 -3.41 -1.12 -19.14
C VAL A 114 -4.29 -1.57 -17.98
N THR A 115 -5.35 -0.82 -17.72
CA THR A 115 -6.26 -1.08 -16.60
C THR A 115 -7.18 -2.24 -16.94
N ARG A 116 -7.22 -3.25 -16.06
CA ARG A 116 -8.04 -4.46 -16.19
C ARG A 116 -8.66 -4.80 -14.85
N THR A 117 -9.74 -5.57 -14.86
CA THR A 117 -10.28 -6.14 -13.62
C THR A 117 -9.30 -7.19 -13.08
N VAL A 118 -9.22 -7.36 -11.76
CA VAL A 118 -8.36 -8.39 -11.15
C VAL A 118 -8.72 -9.78 -11.68
N ARG A 119 -10.01 -10.07 -11.86
CA ARG A 119 -10.51 -11.33 -12.44
C ARG A 119 -9.97 -11.62 -13.84
N ASN A 120 -9.75 -10.57 -14.65
CA ASN A 120 -9.17 -10.73 -15.98
C ASN A 120 -7.65 -10.88 -15.93
N LEU A 121 -7.00 -10.44 -14.84
CA LEU A 121 -5.55 -10.44 -14.68
C LEU A 121 -5.02 -11.74 -14.07
N THR A 122 -5.61 -12.22 -12.99
CA THR A 122 -5.11 -13.36 -12.21
C THR A 122 -6.27 -14.15 -11.61
N ALA A 123 -6.10 -15.45 -11.49
CA ALA A 123 -7.07 -16.36 -10.90
C ALA A 123 -7.00 -16.40 -9.36
N ASN A 124 -5.78 -16.28 -8.79
CA ASN A 124 -5.54 -16.41 -7.34
C ASN A 124 -5.32 -15.07 -6.64
N GLY A 125 -5.18 -13.98 -7.38
CA GLY A 125 -5.20 -12.63 -6.84
C GLY A 125 -3.84 -12.11 -6.36
N TRP A 126 -2.83 -12.95 -6.12
CA TRP A 126 -1.52 -12.47 -5.71
C TRP A 126 -0.64 -12.10 -6.91
N VAL A 127 0.12 -11.01 -6.77
CA VAL A 127 1.00 -10.47 -7.83
C VAL A 127 2.18 -9.77 -7.18
N GLY A 128 3.39 -10.28 -7.39
CA GLY A 128 4.61 -9.68 -6.87
C GLY A 128 5.86 -10.48 -7.20
N PRO A 129 7.05 -9.86 -7.10
CA PRO A 129 8.32 -10.56 -7.24
C PRO A 129 8.67 -11.42 -6.01
N ASP A 130 8.00 -11.20 -4.89
CA ASP A 130 8.21 -11.80 -3.58
C ASP A 130 7.20 -12.94 -3.34
N HIS A 131 7.60 -14.16 -3.70
CA HIS A 131 6.72 -15.32 -3.57
C HIS A 131 6.21 -15.52 -2.12
N PRO A 132 4.90 -15.68 -1.85
CA PRO A 132 4.33 -15.65 -0.50
C PRO A 132 4.93 -16.67 0.47
N SER A 133 5.42 -17.80 -0.05
CA SER A 133 6.11 -18.84 0.73
C SER A 133 7.40 -18.37 1.41
N ASN A 134 7.96 -17.23 0.98
CA ASN A 134 9.17 -16.65 1.57
C ASN A 134 8.87 -15.81 2.81
N ALA A 135 7.59 -15.59 3.15
CA ALA A 135 7.19 -14.85 4.33
C ALA A 135 7.62 -15.56 5.61
N THR A 136 8.11 -14.80 6.58
CA THR A 136 8.41 -15.27 7.93
C THR A 136 7.78 -14.35 8.96
N ILE A 137 7.52 -14.89 10.15
CA ILE A 137 6.97 -14.12 11.28
C ILE A 137 7.99 -13.05 11.71
N GLU A 138 9.28 -13.40 11.69
CA GLU A 138 10.39 -12.53 12.06
C GLU A 138 10.48 -11.32 11.12
N TRP A 139 10.42 -11.55 9.81
CA TRP A 139 10.36 -10.45 8.82
C TRP A 139 9.19 -9.53 9.12
N GLY A 140 7.98 -10.09 9.28
CA GLY A 140 6.79 -9.30 9.56
C GLY A 140 6.92 -8.45 10.83
N LYS A 141 7.47 -9.02 11.91
CA LYS A 141 7.68 -8.30 13.17
C LYS A 141 8.65 -7.15 13.02
N GLU A 142 9.83 -7.40 12.44
CA GLU A 142 10.86 -6.39 12.22
C GLU A 142 10.34 -5.25 11.32
N MET A 143 9.66 -5.60 10.23
CA MET A 143 9.10 -4.65 9.28
C MET A 143 8.01 -3.77 9.90
N LEU A 144 7.06 -4.38 10.62
CA LEU A 144 5.96 -3.65 11.24
C LEU A 144 6.44 -2.77 12.38
N GLU A 145 7.39 -3.24 13.19
CA GLU A 145 7.98 -2.44 14.27
C GLU A 145 8.77 -1.24 13.73
N ALA A 146 9.62 -1.44 12.72
CA ALA A 146 10.35 -0.36 12.06
C ALA A 146 9.40 0.68 11.44
N THR A 147 8.37 0.22 10.74
CA THR A 147 7.38 1.09 10.09
C THR A 147 6.54 1.85 11.12
N ALA A 148 6.16 1.22 12.24
CA ALA A 148 5.43 1.86 13.33
C ALA A 148 6.27 2.92 14.05
N ASN A 149 7.55 2.64 14.30
CA ASN A 149 8.48 3.60 14.89
C ASN A 149 8.65 4.83 13.99
N TYR A 150 8.87 4.61 12.69
CA TYR A 150 8.93 5.70 11.71
C TYR A 150 7.62 6.51 11.65
N PHE A 151 6.46 5.84 11.68
CA PHE A 151 5.16 6.50 11.70
C PHE A 151 5.01 7.40 12.93
N ALA A 152 5.39 6.92 14.12
CA ALA A 152 5.32 7.70 15.35
C ALA A 152 6.20 8.96 15.29
N GLU A 153 7.44 8.83 14.80
CA GLU A 153 8.34 9.97 14.57
C GLU A 153 7.75 10.96 13.57
N PHE A 154 7.23 10.47 12.44
CA PHE A 154 6.59 11.30 11.41
C PHE A 154 5.40 12.08 11.97
N VAL A 155 4.47 11.41 12.67
CA VAL A 155 3.29 12.06 13.27
C VAL A 155 3.70 13.14 14.28
N ASN A 156 4.74 12.86 15.09
CA ASN A 156 5.27 13.83 16.04
C ASN A 156 5.82 15.07 15.33
N GLU A 157 6.61 14.93 14.26
CA GLU A 157 7.09 16.08 13.49
C GLU A 157 5.96 16.80 12.73
N PHE A 158 5.05 16.06 12.11
CA PHE A 158 3.91 16.62 11.39
C PHE A 158 2.99 17.45 12.31
N SER A 159 2.85 17.03 13.57
CA SER A 159 2.10 17.77 14.60
C SER A 159 2.67 19.16 14.90
N LYS A 160 3.94 19.44 14.58
CA LYS A 160 4.62 20.73 14.81
C LYS A 160 4.46 21.73 13.67
N VAL A 161 4.05 21.26 12.48
CA VAL A 161 3.91 22.12 11.28
C VAL A 161 3.00 23.32 11.54
N LYS A 162 3.46 24.54 11.29
CA LYS A 162 2.59 25.72 11.39
C LYS A 162 1.75 25.81 10.13
N LEU A 163 0.43 25.92 10.28
CA LEU A 163 -0.47 26.16 9.17
C LEU A 163 -0.58 27.68 8.97
N GLU A 164 -0.46 28.11 7.72
CA GLU A 164 -0.72 29.50 7.36
C GLU A 164 -2.20 29.81 7.62
N LYS A 165 -2.47 31.01 8.17
CA LYS A 165 -3.83 31.44 8.52
C LYS A 165 -4.61 31.88 7.30
#